data_AF-A0A348P5L7-F1
#
_entry.id   AF-A0A348P5L7-F1
#
_cell.length_a   1.000
_cell.length_b   1.000
_cell.length_c   1.000
_cell.angle_alpha   90.00
_cell.angle_beta   90.00
_cell.angle_gamma   90.00
#
_symmetry.space_group_name_H-M   'P 1'
#
loop_
_entity.id
_entity.type
_entity.pdbx_description
1 polymer ?
#
loop_
_entity_poly.entity_id
_entity_poly.type
_entity_poly.pdbx_seq_one_letter_code
_entity_poly.pdbx_strand_id
1 'polypeptide(L)'
;MAEKKRYDDDDGRTIADMSGIERTPMLIPKFPKAKSSQSEAENAEASDERPWEQQGLSKQERRSFIFGAMSATALIALLFIAAGAIAIALFILFTR
;
A
#
# COMPACT_ATOMS: atom_id res chain seq x y z
N MET A 1 -25.50 33.34 10.13
CA MET A 1 -26.16 32.67 8.99
C MET A 1 -25.78 33.48 7.76
N ALA A 2 -25.08 32.90 6.78
CA ALA A 2 -24.62 33.63 5.61
C ALA A 2 -25.75 33.73 4.58
N GLU A 3 -26.09 34.93 4.17
CA GLU A 3 -27.10 35.20 3.13
C GLU A 3 -26.55 34.76 1.78
N LYS A 4 -27.23 33.81 1.11
CA LYS A 4 -26.83 33.31 -0.21
C LYS A 4 -27.25 34.32 -1.27
N LYS A 5 -26.28 34.85 -2.02
CA LYS A 5 -26.54 35.69 -3.18
C LYS A 5 -27.32 34.89 -4.23
N ARG A 6 -28.54 35.33 -4.54
CA ARG A 6 -29.35 34.84 -5.66
C ARG A 6 -29.10 35.77 -6.85
N TYR A 7 -28.84 35.20 -8.01
CA TYR A 7 -28.66 35.93 -9.26
C TYR A 7 -29.89 35.72 -10.12
N ASP A 8 -30.37 36.76 -10.81
CA ASP A 8 -31.65 36.73 -11.53
C ASP A 8 -31.66 35.75 -12.73
N ASP A 9 -30.48 35.35 -13.23
CA ASP A 9 -30.30 34.37 -14.30
C ASP A 9 -30.13 32.91 -13.79
N ASP A 10 -30.21 32.69 -12.47
CA ASP A 10 -30.10 31.36 -11.87
C ASP A 10 -31.48 30.67 -11.82
N ASP A 11 -31.78 29.87 -12.85
CA ASP A 11 -33.00 29.05 -13.01
C ASP A 11 -33.26 28.04 -11.86
N GLY A 12 -32.39 28.01 -10.82
CA GLY A 12 -32.52 27.13 -9.66
C GLY A 12 -32.28 25.66 -9.97
N ARG A 13 -31.86 25.34 -11.20
CA ARG A 13 -31.51 23.99 -11.64
C ARG A 13 -30.07 23.69 -11.31
N THR A 14 -29.87 22.74 -10.40
CA THR A 14 -28.54 22.20 -10.10
C THR A 14 -28.05 21.36 -11.28
N ILE A 15 -27.11 21.90 -12.06
CA ILE A 15 -26.51 21.19 -13.22
C ILE A 15 -25.70 19.95 -12.78
N ALA A 16 -25.11 20.01 -11.58
CA ALA A 16 -24.40 18.88 -10.97
C ALA A 16 -24.56 18.92 -9.45
N ASP A 17 -25.04 17.82 -8.85
CA ASP A 17 -25.09 17.68 -7.40
C ASP A 17 -23.68 17.49 -6.84
N MET A 18 -23.14 18.54 -6.23
CA MET A 18 -21.82 18.55 -5.61
C MET A 18 -21.90 18.39 -4.08
N SER A 19 -23.08 18.11 -3.51
CA SER A 19 -23.24 17.96 -2.07
C SER A 19 -22.47 16.77 -1.48
N GLY A 20 -22.12 15.78 -2.30
CA GLY A 20 -21.29 14.63 -1.92
C GLY A 20 -19.77 14.88 -1.91
N ILE A 21 -19.30 16.08 -2.28
CA ILE A 21 -17.86 16.40 -2.32
C ILE A 21 -17.48 17.00 -0.96
N GLU A 22 -17.23 16.13 0.01
CA GLU A 22 -16.61 16.54 1.27
C GLU A 22 -15.17 17.01 1.03
N ARG A 23 -14.76 18.10 1.69
CA ARG A 23 -13.38 18.57 1.63
C ARG A 23 -12.45 17.50 2.18
N THR A 24 -11.62 16.91 1.32
CA THR A 24 -10.58 15.98 1.76
C THR A 24 -9.61 16.72 2.68
N PRO A 25 -9.44 16.29 3.95
CA PRO A 25 -8.51 16.95 4.86
C PRO A 25 -7.09 16.78 4.34
N MET A 26 -6.40 17.88 4.05
CA MET A 26 -5.02 17.88 3.53
C MET A 26 -3.99 17.40 4.56
N LEU A 27 -4.35 17.40 5.84
CA LEU A 27 -3.43 17.14 6.96
C LEU A 27 -3.29 15.66 7.33
N ILE A 28 -4.16 14.78 6.82
CA ILE A 28 -4.11 13.35 7.14
C ILE A 28 -3.98 12.58 5.81
N PRO A 29 -2.85 11.91 5.54
CA PRO A 29 -2.77 11.01 4.41
C PRO A 29 -3.77 9.89 4.61
N LYS A 30 -4.88 9.92 3.85
CA LYS A 30 -5.79 8.79 3.74
C LYS A 30 -5.04 7.68 3.03
N PHE A 31 -4.57 6.68 3.78
CA PHE A 31 -4.26 5.39 3.19
C PHE A 31 -5.53 4.89 2.50
N PRO A 32 -5.48 4.49 1.23
CA PRO A 32 -6.64 3.93 0.56
C PRO A 32 -7.04 2.66 1.32
N LYS A 33 -8.10 2.74 2.12
CA LYS A 33 -8.87 1.55 2.47
C LYS A 33 -9.29 0.97 1.13
N ALA A 34 -8.88 -0.27 0.86
CA ALA A 34 -9.39 -1.04 -0.25
C ALA A 34 -10.91 -0.83 -0.29
N LYS A 35 -11.38 -0.21 -1.37
CA LYS A 35 -12.76 0.17 -1.58
C LYS A 35 -13.56 -1.13 -1.54
N SER A 36 -14.19 -1.40 -0.40
CA SER A 36 -15.07 -2.53 -0.25
C SER A 36 -16.28 -2.32 -1.17
N SER A 37 -16.33 -3.16 -2.20
CA SER A 37 -17.52 -3.84 -2.72
C SER A 37 -18.66 -3.06 -3.37
N GLN A 38 -18.60 -1.74 -3.56
CA GLN A 38 -19.70 -1.02 -4.26
C GLN A 38 -19.36 -0.50 -5.66
N SER A 39 -18.09 -0.49 -6.06
CA SER A 39 -17.69 -0.23 -7.46
C SER A 39 -17.22 -1.47 -8.21
N GLU A 40 -17.30 -2.65 -7.58
CA GLU A 40 -16.96 -3.93 -8.22
C GLU A 40 -18.08 -4.41 -9.16
N ALA A 41 -19.31 -3.91 -9.00
CA ALA A 41 -20.46 -4.35 -9.79
C ALA A 41 -20.47 -3.81 -11.22
N GLU A 42 -19.80 -2.69 -11.49
CA GLU A 42 -19.73 -2.09 -12.85
C GLU A 42 -18.41 -2.44 -13.57
N ASN A 43 -17.40 -2.93 -12.86
CA ASN A 43 -16.08 -3.31 -13.43
C ASN A 43 -15.91 -4.84 -13.58
N ALA A 44 -16.87 -5.63 -13.11
CA ALA A 44 -16.85 -7.09 -13.29
C ALA A 44 -16.93 -7.49 -14.78
N GLU A 45 -17.55 -6.69 -15.65
CA GLU A 45 -17.64 -6.99 -17.09
C GLU A 45 -16.38 -6.61 -17.89
N ALA A 46 -15.49 -5.76 -17.35
CA ALA A 46 -14.22 -5.41 -18.01
C ALA A 46 -13.01 -6.23 -17.52
N SER A 47 -13.24 -7.14 -16.56
CA SER A 47 -12.20 -7.95 -15.94
C SER A 47 -11.69 -9.08 -16.85
N ASP A 48 -12.42 -9.39 -17.92
CA ASP A 48 -12.09 -10.48 -18.86
C ASP A 48 -11.14 -10.06 -19.99
N GLU A 49 -10.92 -8.75 -20.21
CA GLU A 49 -10.14 -8.23 -21.34
C GLU A 49 -8.64 -8.10 -21.11
N ARG A 50 -8.15 -8.32 -19.87
CA ARG A 50 -6.73 -8.05 -19.51
C ARG A 50 -6.02 -9.28 -18.96
N PRO A 51 -5.73 -10.30 -19.80
CA PRO A 51 -5.04 -11.50 -19.37
C PRO A 51 -3.62 -11.24 -18.84
N TRP A 52 -3.01 -10.07 -19.13
CA TRP A 52 -1.73 -9.65 -18.56
C TRP A 52 -1.84 -9.08 -17.14
N GLU A 53 -3.02 -8.67 -16.67
CA GLU A 53 -3.26 -8.27 -15.27
C GLU A 53 -3.49 -9.50 -14.36
N GLN A 54 -3.80 -10.66 -14.95
CA GLN A 54 -4.08 -11.90 -14.22
C GLN A 54 -2.81 -12.70 -13.86
N GLN A 55 -1.64 -12.34 -14.38
CA GLN A 55 -0.37 -13.02 -14.07
C GLN A 55 0.29 -12.47 -12.79
N GLY A 56 -0.50 -12.17 -11.76
CA GLY A 56 0.03 -11.87 -10.44
C GLY A 56 0.65 -13.13 -9.83
N LEU A 57 1.93 -13.09 -9.46
CA LEU A 57 2.59 -14.15 -8.70
C LEU A 57 1.69 -14.60 -7.54
N SER A 58 1.48 -15.91 -7.41
CA SER A 58 0.75 -16.48 -6.27
C SER A 58 1.37 -15.98 -4.96
N LYS A 59 0.54 -15.82 -3.91
CA LYS A 59 1.02 -15.37 -2.59
C LYS A 59 2.18 -16.24 -2.07
N GLN A 60 2.27 -17.50 -2.49
CA GLN A 60 3.38 -18.40 -2.16
C GLN A 60 4.64 -18.11 -2.99
N GLU A 61 4.51 -17.92 -4.30
CA GLU A 61 5.64 -17.60 -5.19
C GLU A 61 6.25 -16.23 -4.86
N ARG A 62 5.42 -15.28 -4.44
CA ARG A 62 5.88 -13.96 -4.00
C ARG A 62 6.75 -14.04 -2.75
N ARG A 63 6.43 -14.96 -1.83
CA ARG A 63 7.23 -15.17 -0.61
C ARG A 63 8.58 -15.78 -0.92
N SER A 64 8.63 -16.83 -1.73
CA SER A 64 9.90 -17.43 -2.15
C SER A 64 10.77 -16.44 -2.93
N PHE A 65 10.16 -15.57 -3.75
CA PHE A 65 10.88 -14.48 -4.42
C PHE A 65 11.45 -13.46 -3.43
N ILE A 66 10.69 -13.07 -2.41
CA ILE A 66 11.17 -12.17 -1.35
C ILE A 66 12.31 -12.82 -0.55
N PHE A 67 12.17 -14.09 -0.16
CA PHE A 67 13.23 -14.82 0.54
C PHE A 67 14.48 -15.00 -0.34
N GLY A 68 14.31 -15.21 -1.65
CA GLY A 68 15.39 -15.23 -2.61
C GLY A 68 16.11 -13.88 -2.71
N ALA A 69 15.36 -12.78 -2.76
CA ALA A 69 15.91 -11.43 -2.83
C ALA A 69 16.60 -10.97 -1.54
N MET A 70 16.13 -11.43 -0.37
CA MET A 70 16.71 -11.08 0.94
C MET A 70 17.96 -11.91 1.29
N SER A 71 18.37 -12.86 0.43
CA SER A 71 19.48 -13.78 0.70
C SER A 71 20.83 -13.09 0.90
N ALA A 72 21.11 -12.00 0.18
CA ALA A 72 22.40 -11.31 0.29
C ALA A 72 22.61 -10.68 1.68
N THR A 73 21.61 -10.01 2.23
CA THR A 73 21.70 -9.41 3.58
C THR A 73 21.72 -10.48 4.66
N ALA A 74 20.98 -11.59 4.46
CA ALA A 74 20.99 -12.73 5.37
C ALA A 74 22.39 -13.38 5.46
N LEU A 75 23.10 -13.54 4.34
CA LEU A 75 24.47 -14.07 4.33
C LEU A 75 25.45 -13.14 5.04
N ILE A 76 25.36 -11.83 4.80
CA ILE A 76 26.20 -10.83 5.47
C ILE A 76 25.94 -10.85 6.98
N ALA A 77 24.67 -10.87 7.40
CA ALA A 77 24.31 -10.95 8.81
C ALA A 77 24.86 -12.22 9.48
N LEU A 78 24.78 -13.37 8.81
CA LEU A 78 25.32 -14.63 9.32
C LEU A 78 26.84 -14.56 9.52
N LEU A 79 27.57 -13.93 8.60
CA LEU A 79 29.01 -13.72 8.72
C LEU A 79 29.37 -12.90 9.95
N PHE A 80 28.63 -11.81 10.22
CA PHE A 80 28.81 -11.01 11.43
C PHE A 80 28.51 -11.78 12.71
N ILE A 81 27.44 -12.58 12.72
CA ILE A 81 27.11 -13.43 13.87
C ILE A 81 28.23 -14.45 14.13
N ALA A 82 28.74 -15.11 13.09
CA ALA A 82 29.83 -16.06 13.20
C ALA A 82 31.12 -15.40 13.71
N ALA A 83 31.50 -14.26 13.14
CA ALA A 83 32.67 -13.49 13.57
C ALA A 83 32.55 -13.06 15.05
N GLY A 84 31.37 -12.56 15.45
CA GLY A 84 31.08 -12.19 16.84
C GLY A 84 31.18 -13.40 17.78
N ALA A 85 30.63 -14.55 17.40
CA ALA A 85 30.72 -15.77 18.19
C ALA A 85 32.17 -16.23 18.38
N ILE A 86 32.99 -16.17 17.32
CA ILE A 86 34.43 -16.47 17.40
C ILE A 86 35.14 -15.49 18.33
N ALA A 87 34.88 -14.19 18.21
CA ALA A 87 35.49 -13.18 19.07
C ALA A 87 35.14 -13.40 20.56
N ILE A 88 33.88 -13.73 20.87
CA ILE A 88 33.44 -14.06 22.23
C ILE A 88 34.13 -15.34 22.71
N ALA A 89 34.20 -16.38 21.88
CA ALA A 89 34.86 -17.64 22.24
C ALA A 89 36.35 -17.43 22.54
N LEU A 90 37.05 -16.64 21.72
CA LEU A 90 38.44 -16.27 21.95
C LEU A 90 38.59 -15.43 23.23
N PHE A 91 37.72 -14.45 23.46
CA PHE A 91 37.75 -13.66 24.68
C PHE A 91 37.63 -14.54 25.92
N ILE A 92 36.66 -15.46 25.94
CA ILE A 92 36.48 -16.42 27.05
C ILE A 92 37.70 -17.32 27.19
N LEU A 93 38.29 -17.79 26.09
CA LEU A 93 39.47 -18.65 26.12
C LEU A 93 40.71 -17.93 26.68
N PHE A 94 40.90 -16.64 26.35
CA PHE A 94 42.05 -15.84 26.80
C PHE A 94 41.89 -15.24 28.20
N THR A 95 40.66 -15.05 28.67
CA THR A 95 40.38 -14.52 30.03
C THR A 95 40.20 -15.60 31.09
N ARG A 96 40.21 -16.87 30.69
CA ARG A 96 40.20 -18.01 31.60
C ARG A 96 41.62 -18.50 31.90
#